data_AF-A0A959HAB8-F1
#
_entry.id   AF-A0A959HAB8-F1
#
_cell.length_a   1.000
_cell.length_b   1.000
_cell.length_c   1.000
_cell.angle_alpha   90.00
_cell.angle_beta   90.00
_cell.angle_gamma   90.00
#
_symmetry.space_group_name_H-M   'P 1'
#
loop_
_entity.id
_entity.type
_entity.pdbx_description
1 polymer ?
#
loop_
_entity_poly.entity_id
_entity_poly.type
_entity_poly.pdbx_seq_one_letter_code
_entity_poly.pdbx_strand_id
1 'polypeptide(L)'
;EERQARGERQKQLSKEFVREWLMAHGFQGLEGQLMPVMPDTFVEQVSERYIELFEYITGRPFERTESEAEVEERIFKNVMAYLKGK
;
A
#
# COMPACT_ATOMS: atom_id res chain seq x y z
N GLU A 1 -22.36 -1.60 3.34
CA GLU A 1 -23.65 -1.64 4.05
C GLU A 1 -24.00 -3.00 4.62
N GLU A 2 -23.97 -4.11 3.86
CA GLU A 2 -24.32 -5.44 4.39
C GLU A 2 -23.51 -5.88 5.62
N ARG A 3 -22.18 -5.74 5.60
CA ARG A 3 -21.33 -6.08 6.77
C ARG A 3 -21.66 -5.23 8.00
N GLN A 4 -22.02 -3.97 7.77
CA GLN A 4 -22.38 -3.02 8.83
C GLN A 4 -23.77 -3.35 9.41
N ALA A 5 -24.72 -3.75 8.56
CA ALA A 5 -26.01 -4.28 8.97
C ALA A 5 -25.90 -5.61 9.75
N ARG A 6 -24.86 -6.41 9.49
CA ARG A 6 -24.55 -7.67 10.19
C ARG A 6 -23.68 -7.50 11.45
N GLY A 7 -23.27 -6.28 11.80
CA GLY A 7 -22.37 -6.02 12.94
C GLY A 7 -20.95 -6.58 12.75
N GLU A 8 -20.58 -6.96 11.53
CA GLU A 8 -19.26 -7.48 11.20
C GLU A 8 -18.26 -6.32 11.15
N ARG A 9 -17.03 -6.59 11.62
CA ARG A 9 -15.92 -5.65 11.42
C ARG A 9 -15.81 -5.32 9.95
N GLN A 10 -15.87 -4.03 9.63
CA GLN A 10 -15.60 -3.57 8.27
C GLN A 10 -14.20 -4.02 7.88
N LYS A 11 -14.02 -4.39 6.60
CA LYS A 11 -12.66 -4.53 6.07
C LYS A 11 -11.96 -3.20 6.35
N GLN A 12 -10.92 -3.21 7.18
CA GLN A 12 -10.11 -2.02 7.38
C GLN A 12 -9.28 -1.81 6.10
N LEU A 13 -9.77 -0.90 5.27
CA LEU A 13 -9.14 -0.48 4.00
C LEU A 13 -8.09 0.62 4.24
N SER A 14 -8.03 1.17 5.44
CA SER A 14 -7.05 2.17 5.87
C SER A 14 -5.70 1.52 6.14
N LYS A 15 -4.63 2.31 6.03
CA LYS A 15 -3.25 1.90 6.39
C LYS A 15 -3.07 1.44 7.85
N GLU A 16 -4.15 1.44 8.63
CA GLU A 16 -4.16 1.15 10.05
C GLU A 16 -3.66 -0.27 10.34
N PHE A 17 -4.04 -1.26 9.53
CA PHE A 17 -3.58 -2.63 9.77
C PHE A 17 -2.05 -2.78 9.61
N VAL A 18 -1.43 -1.98 8.75
CA VAL A 18 0.04 -1.92 8.62
C VAL A 18 0.65 -1.28 9.85
N ARG A 19 0.01 -0.21 10.38
CA ARG A 19 0.44 0.43 11.62
C ARG A 19 0.30 -0.52 12.82
N GLU A 20 -0.83 -1.18 12.97
CA GLU A 20 -1.06 -2.20 14.00
C GLU A 20 -0.03 -3.32 13.91
N TRP A 21 0.28 -3.79 12.69
CA TRP A 21 1.32 -4.79 12.46
C TRP A 21 2.70 -4.28 12.90
N LEU A 22 3.09 -3.06 12.51
CA LEU A 22 4.35 -2.46 12.91
C LEU A 22 4.45 -2.31 14.43
N MET A 23 3.38 -1.83 15.08
CA MET A 23 3.32 -1.68 16.53
C MET A 23 3.43 -3.03 17.25
N ALA A 24 2.77 -4.07 16.74
CA ALA A 24 2.87 -5.43 17.26
C ALA A 24 4.30 -6.00 17.15
N HIS A 25 5.08 -5.54 16.16
CA HIS A 25 6.48 -5.88 15.97
C HIS A 25 7.45 -4.86 16.62
N GLY A 26 6.94 -4.06 17.58
CA GLY A 26 7.76 -3.15 18.38
C GLY A 26 8.14 -1.85 17.68
N PHE A 27 7.58 -1.57 16.50
CA PHE A 27 7.89 -0.37 15.72
C PHE A 27 6.78 0.66 15.80
N GLN A 28 7.12 1.83 16.31
CA GLN A 28 6.26 3.00 16.48
C GLN A 28 6.94 4.28 15.98
N GLY A 29 8.13 4.17 15.37
CA GLY A 29 8.87 5.30 14.81
C GLY A 29 9.61 6.15 15.85
N LEU A 30 9.89 5.60 17.04
CA LEU A 30 10.71 6.27 18.04
C LEU A 30 12.19 6.22 17.68
N GLU A 31 12.96 7.17 18.20
CA GLU A 31 14.40 7.22 18.02
C GLU A 31 15.08 5.94 18.53
N GLY A 32 16.02 5.40 17.75
CA GLY A 32 16.72 4.15 18.07
C GLY A 32 15.94 2.86 17.77
N GLN A 33 14.68 2.94 17.32
CA GLN A 33 13.96 1.75 16.87
C GLN A 33 14.41 1.30 15.48
N LEU A 34 14.55 0.00 15.30
CA LEU A 34 14.81 -0.61 14.00
C LEU A 34 13.49 -1.03 13.35
N MET A 35 13.38 -0.78 12.04
CA MET A 35 12.24 -1.23 11.27
C MET A 35 12.23 -2.78 11.22
N PRO A 36 11.11 -3.43 11.56
CA PRO A 36 11.00 -4.87 11.47
C PRO A 36 11.08 -5.31 10.01
N VAL A 37 11.66 -6.48 9.78
CA VAL A 37 11.65 -7.10 8.46
C VAL A 37 10.20 -7.46 8.12
N MET A 38 9.68 -6.88 7.04
CA MET A 38 8.37 -7.26 6.51
C MET A 38 8.54 -8.49 5.63
N PRO A 39 7.90 -9.64 5.97
CA PRO A 39 7.92 -10.80 5.10
C PRO A 39 7.26 -10.48 3.76
N ASP A 40 7.78 -11.02 2.67
CA ASP A 40 7.23 -10.82 1.32
C ASP A 40 5.74 -11.18 1.25
N THR A 41 5.33 -12.24 1.97
CA THR A 41 3.93 -12.67 2.08
C THR A 41 3.03 -11.64 2.75
N PHE A 42 3.55 -10.83 3.68
CA PHE A 42 2.80 -9.74 4.28
C PHE A 42 2.72 -8.55 3.32
N VAL A 43 3.81 -8.22 2.63
CA VAL A 43 3.84 -7.16 1.60
C VAL A 43 2.87 -7.45 0.47
N GLU A 44 2.78 -8.71 0.04
CA GLU A 44 1.84 -9.15 -1.00
C GLU A 44 0.38 -8.98 -0.55
N GLN A 45 0.03 -9.44 0.65
CA GLN A 45 -1.30 -9.23 1.24
C GLN A 45 -1.67 -7.75 1.37
N VAL A 46 -0.71 -6.91 1.74
CA VAL A 46 -0.90 -5.45 1.79
C VAL A 46 -1.20 -4.92 0.39
N SER A 47 -0.40 -5.33 -0.59
CA SER A 47 -0.50 -4.88 -1.98
C SER A 47 -1.84 -5.26 -2.61
N GLU A 48 -2.30 -6.50 -2.42
CA GLU A 48 -3.61 -6.96 -2.88
C GLU A 48 -4.77 -6.12 -2.36
N ARG A 49 -4.74 -5.73 -1.08
CA ARG A 49 -5.80 -4.89 -0.50
C ARG A 49 -5.84 -3.49 -1.11
N TYR A 50 -4.68 -2.89 -1.40
CA TYR A 50 -4.63 -1.60 -2.07
C TYR A 50 -5.11 -1.67 -3.52
N ILE A 51 -4.81 -2.78 -4.20
CA ILE A 51 -5.30 -3.03 -5.55
C ILE A 51 -6.81 -3.19 -5.54
N GLU A 52 -7.36 -4.06 -4.68
CA GLU A 52 -8.81 -4.23 -4.51
C GLU A 52 -9.49 -2.88 -4.26
N LEU A 53 -8.90 -2.05 -3.39
CA LEU A 53 -9.40 -0.72 -3.07
C LEU A 53 -9.37 0.23 -4.27
N PHE A 54 -8.26 0.26 -5.01
CA PHE A 54 -8.11 1.09 -6.21
C PHE A 54 -9.15 0.72 -7.26
N GLU A 55 -9.30 -0.57 -7.55
CA GLU A 55 -10.24 -1.07 -8.54
C GLU A 55 -11.68 -0.78 -8.12
N TYR A 56 -12.00 -0.97 -6.84
CA TYR A 56 -13.32 -0.67 -6.28
C TYR A 56 -13.68 0.82 -6.38
N ILE A 57 -12.75 1.71 -6.02
CA ILE A 57 -13.00 3.17 -6.04
C ILE A 57 -13.04 3.71 -7.47
N THR A 58 -12.15 3.24 -8.35
CA THR A 58 -11.97 3.83 -9.68
C THR A 58 -12.73 3.13 -10.79
N GLY A 59 -13.19 1.90 -10.56
CA GLY A 59 -13.82 1.04 -11.57
C GLY A 59 -12.88 0.59 -12.69
N ARG A 60 -11.56 0.81 -12.53
CA ARG A 60 -10.54 0.44 -13.52
C ARG A 60 -9.65 -0.67 -12.97
N PRO A 61 -9.25 -1.65 -13.80
CA PRO A 61 -8.31 -2.68 -13.36
C PRO A 61 -6.97 -2.06 -13.00
N PHE A 62 -6.29 -2.63 -12.01
CA PHE A 62 -4.93 -2.25 -11.67
C PHE A 62 -3.93 -3.04 -12.52
N GLU A 63 -3.08 -2.32 -13.25
CA GLU A 63 -2.02 -2.92 -14.04
C GLU A 63 -0.74 -3.06 -13.18
N ARG A 64 -0.50 -4.28 -12.66
CA ARG A 64 0.79 -4.62 -12.04
C ARG A 64 1.87 -4.65 -13.12
N THR A 65 3.00 -4.01 -12.85
CA THR A 65 4.25 -4.29 -13.57
C THR A 65 5.16 -5.12 -12.65
N GLU A 66 5.79 -6.15 -13.19
CA GLU A 66 6.77 -6.97 -12.48
C GLU A 66 8.20 -6.49 -12.72
N SER A 67 8.38 -5.49 -13.59
CA SER A 67 9.70 -4.96 -13.96
C SER A 67 10.06 -3.76 -13.10
N GLU A 68 11.00 -3.96 -12.19
CA GLU A 68 11.57 -2.88 -11.37
C GLU A 68 12.20 -1.79 -12.24
N ALA A 69 12.85 -2.18 -13.35
CA ALA A 69 13.41 -1.25 -14.33
C ALA A 69 12.33 -0.36 -14.98
N GLU A 70 11.15 -0.91 -15.28
CA GLU A 70 10.02 -0.12 -15.81
C GLU A 70 9.47 0.85 -14.76
N VAL A 71 9.46 0.45 -13.48
CA VAL A 71 9.02 1.33 -12.38
C VAL A 71 9.96 2.51 -12.24
N GLU A 72 11.27 2.28 -12.19
CA GLU A 72 12.29 3.34 -12.10
C GLU A 72 12.21 4.29 -13.29
N GLU A 73 12.14 3.75 -14.51
CA GLU A 73 12.05 4.56 -15.73
C GLU A 73 10.78 5.41 -15.72
N ARG A 74 9.63 4.85 -15.32
CA ARG A 74 8.36 5.58 -15.22
C ARG A 74 8.43 6.71 -14.19
N ILE A 75 9.02 6.45 -13.01
CA ILE A 75 9.21 7.47 -11.98
C ILE A 75 10.09 8.60 -12.52
N PHE A 76 11.25 8.24 -13.08
CA PHE A 76 12.20 9.20 -13.64
C PHE A 76 11.54 10.07 -14.72
N LYS A 77 10.87 9.44 -15.70
CA LYS A 77 10.19 10.14 -16.80
C LYS A 77 9.17 11.14 -16.29
N ASN A 78 8.31 10.76 -15.35
CA ASN A 78 7.26 11.62 -14.82
C ASN A 78 7.85 12.79 -14.01
N VAL A 79 8.86 12.54 -13.18
CA VAL A 79 9.54 13.59 -12.40
C VAL A 79 10.23 14.58 -13.35
N MET A 80 10.98 14.09 -14.34
CA MET A 80 11.66 14.95 -15.31
C MET A 80 10.70 15.74 -16.18
N ALA A 81 9.56 15.16 -16.58
CA ALA A 81 8.53 15.89 -17.33
C ALA A 81 7.96 17.06 -16.52
N TYR A 82 7.68 16.84 -15.23
CA TYR A 82 7.23 17.91 -14.32
C TYR A 82 8.30 19.00 -14.15
N LEU A 83 9.56 18.63 -13.96
CA LEU A 83 10.66 19.57 -13.78
C LEU A 83 10.96 20.38 -15.04
N LYS A 84 10.79 19.81 -16.24
CA LYS A 84 10.95 20.52 -17.53
C LYS A 84 9.79 21.48 -17.83
N GLY A 85 8.63 21.28 -17.23
CA GLY A 85 7.46 22.16 -17.36
C GLY A 85 7.46 23.33 -16.38
N LYS A 86 8.53 23.53 -15.60
CA LYS A 86 8.77 24.69 -14.75
C LYS A 86 9.70 25.70 -15.43
#